data_AF-A0A225WBZ2-F1
#
_entry.id   AF-A0A225WBZ2-F1
#
_cell.length_a   1.000
_cell.length_b   1.000
_cell.length_c   1.000
_cell.angle_alpha   90.00
_cell.angle_beta   90.00
_cell.angle_gamma   90.00
#
_symmetry.space_group_name_H-M   'P 1'
#
loop_
_entity.id
_entity.type
_entity.pdbx_description
1 polymer ?
#
loop_
_entity_poly.entity_id
_entity_poly.type
_entity_poly.pdbx_seq_one_letter_code
_entity_poly.pdbx_strand_id
1 'polypeptide(L)'
;MPMTIEKWKTVVRSAPQELLRMLQHFQSPDYILSTMTDTHFDEWTLASRRECLVLCLDRMITAATTEEIKLWLHGWKQEFKNPEKAGLDPYNIYARAFWGPIKTKGYAQSELLKLCRESERQKLARIVLITHIYGAELKTLPGQTGPLLTT
;
A
#
# COMPACT_ATOMS: atom_id res chain seq x y z
N MET A 1 31.43 -18.27 6.24
CA MET A 1 30.76 -18.12 7.55
C MET A 1 29.26 -18.01 7.30
N PRO A 2 28.40 -18.74 8.04
CA PRO A 2 26.96 -18.56 7.95
C PRO A 2 26.57 -17.14 8.42
N MET A 3 25.54 -16.57 7.81
CA MET A 3 25.02 -15.25 8.15
C MET A 3 24.37 -15.30 9.55
N THR A 4 24.66 -14.33 10.41
CA THR A 4 24.00 -14.20 11.72
C THR A 4 22.62 -13.58 11.58
N ILE A 5 21.72 -13.81 12.54
CA ILE A 5 20.37 -13.22 12.56
C ILE A 5 20.42 -11.69 12.50
N GLU A 6 21.37 -11.06 13.20
CA GLU A 6 21.51 -9.59 13.17
C GLU A 6 21.97 -9.07 11.80
N LYS A 7 22.90 -9.78 11.13
CA LYS A 7 23.29 -9.44 9.75
C LYS A 7 22.12 -9.62 8.78
N TRP A 8 21.31 -10.65 8.97
CA TRP A 8 20.09 -10.87 8.19
C TRP A 8 19.09 -9.73 8.37
N LYS A 9 18.79 -9.31 9.60
CA LYS A 9 17.90 -8.16 9.88
C LYS A 9 18.39 -6.88 9.20
N THR A 10 19.70 -6.62 9.19
CA THR A 10 20.27 -5.47 8.49
C THR A 10 20.01 -5.55 6.98
N VAL A 11 20.26 -6.71 6.36
CA VAL A 11 20.00 -6.93 4.93
C VAL A 11 18.53 -6.74 4.58
N VAL A 12 17.63 -7.29 5.41
CA VAL A 12 16.17 -7.15 5.27
C VAL A 12 15.74 -5.68 5.27
N ARG A 13 16.39 -4.82 6.05
CA ARG A 13 16.08 -3.39 6.07
C ARG A 13 16.73 -2.61 4.92
N SER A 14 17.95 -2.96 4.54
CA SER A 14 18.73 -2.17 3.57
C SER A 14 18.35 -2.41 2.11
N ALA A 15 17.79 -3.57 1.77
CA ALA A 15 17.54 -3.97 0.38
C ALA A 15 16.15 -4.62 0.19
N PRO A 16 15.05 -3.91 0.53
CA PRO A 16 13.71 -4.47 0.48
C PRO A 16 13.29 -4.88 -0.93
N GLN A 17 13.61 -4.07 -1.94
CA GLN A 17 13.17 -4.32 -3.33
C GLN A 17 13.90 -5.49 -3.96
N GLU A 18 15.20 -5.62 -3.68
CA GLU A 18 16.03 -6.74 -4.12
C GLU A 18 15.53 -8.05 -3.52
N LEU A 19 15.18 -8.05 -2.23
CA LEU A 19 14.60 -9.21 -1.55
C LEU A 19 13.22 -9.57 -2.10
N LEU A 20 12.34 -8.59 -2.32
CA LEU A 20 11.04 -8.82 -2.96
C LEU A 20 11.19 -9.47 -4.33
N ARG A 21 12.12 -8.98 -5.16
CA ARG A 21 12.41 -9.55 -6.48
C ARG A 21 13.00 -10.96 -6.39
N MET A 22 13.85 -11.22 -5.39
CA MET A 22 14.35 -12.58 -5.16
C MET A 22 13.21 -13.52 -4.79
N LEU A 23 12.32 -13.11 -3.88
CA LEU A 23 11.21 -13.94 -3.40
C LEU A 23 10.27 -14.42 -4.52
N GLN A 24 10.12 -13.66 -5.61
CA GLN A 24 9.36 -14.06 -6.80
C GLN A 24 9.90 -15.34 -7.47
N HIS A 25 11.15 -15.71 -7.22
CA HIS A 25 11.81 -16.87 -7.84
C HIS A 25 12.01 -18.03 -6.87
N PHE A 26 11.66 -17.85 -5.58
CA PHE A 26 11.75 -18.90 -4.59
C PHE A 26 10.53 -19.81 -4.66
N GLN A 27 10.73 -21.13 -4.62
CA GLN A 27 9.63 -22.10 -4.57
C GLN A 27 8.81 -22.03 -3.29
N SER A 28 9.39 -21.55 -2.19
CA SER A 28 8.70 -21.39 -0.90
C SER A 28 9.12 -20.08 -0.23
N PRO A 29 8.53 -18.94 -0.65
CA PRO A 29 8.84 -17.64 -0.06
C PRO A 29 8.34 -17.53 1.39
N ASP A 30 7.33 -18.31 1.79
CA ASP A 30 6.74 -18.31 3.13
C ASP A 30 7.76 -18.57 4.24
N TYR A 31 8.75 -19.43 4.00
CA TYR A 31 9.81 -19.68 4.97
C TYR A 31 10.59 -18.39 5.26
N ILE A 32 10.95 -17.62 4.24
CA ILE A 32 11.70 -16.36 4.40
C ILE A 32 10.80 -15.31 5.06
N LEU A 33 9.54 -15.20 4.62
CA LEU A 33 8.56 -14.29 5.20
C LEU A 33 8.30 -14.57 6.68
N SER A 34 8.33 -15.84 7.11
CA SER A 34 8.12 -16.22 8.52
C SER A 34 9.21 -15.69 9.46
N THR A 35 10.39 -15.37 8.92
CA THR A 35 11.50 -14.78 9.69
C THR A 35 11.41 -13.26 9.81
N MET A 36 10.46 -12.63 9.12
CA MET A 36 10.25 -11.19 9.11
C MET A 36 9.11 -10.79 10.06
N THR A 37 9.22 -9.59 10.63
CA THR A 37 8.16 -9.03 11.49
C THR A 37 7.22 -8.14 10.69
N ASP A 38 6.02 -7.92 11.23
CA ASP A 38 5.03 -6.97 10.71
C ASP A 38 5.63 -5.56 10.48
N THR A 39 6.59 -5.12 11.31
CA THR A 39 7.32 -3.86 11.11
C THR A 39 8.09 -3.82 9.80
N HIS A 40 8.74 -4.92 9.42
CA HIS A 40 9.46 -4.98 8.14
C HIS A 40 8.48 -4.90 6.97
N PHE A 41 7.33 -5.57 7.06
CA PHE A 41 6.28 -5.48 6.04
C PHE A 41 5.71 -4.06 5.95
N ASP A 42 5.48 -3.40 7.08
CA ASP A 42 5.02 -2.01 7.12
C ASP A 42 6.01 -1.09 6.37
N GLU A 43 7.31 -1.19 6.68
CA GLU A 43 8.36 -0.39 6.05
C GLU A 43 8.44 -0.66 4.53
N TRP A 44 8.52 -1.93 4.14
CA TRP A 44 8.67 -2.35 2.74
C TRP A 44 7.50 -1.89 1.86
N THR A 45 6.29 -1.88 2.42
CA THR A 45 5.06 -1.65 1.67
C THR A 45 4.58 -0.21 1.73
N LEU A 46 5.23 0.66 2.52
CA LEU A 46 4.78 2.04 2.74
C LEU A 46 4.55 2.81 1.42
N ALA A 47 5.50 2.70 0.49
CA ALA A 47 5.40 3.36 -0.81
C ALA A 47 4.17 2.88 -1.60
N SER A 48 3.97 1.57 -1.71
CA SER A 48 2.79 1.01 -2.40
C SER A 48 1.48 1.31 -1.68
N ARG A 49 1.45 1.31 -0.34
CA ARG A 49 0.25 1.69 0.44
C ARG A 49 -0.13 3.15 0.19
N ARG A 50 0.87 4.03 0.09
CA ARG A 50 0.69 5.43 -0.31
C ARG A 50 0.17 5.55 -1.74
N GLU A 51 0.70 4.79 -2.68
CA GLU A 51 0.20 4.73 -4.06
C GLU A 51 -1.27 4.29 -4.10
N CYS A 52 -1.66 3.25 -3.35
CA CYS A 52 -3.05 2.83 -3.22
C CYS A 52 -3.97 3.96 -2.72
N LEU A 53 -3.51 4.72 -1.71
CA LEU A 53 -4.25 5.86 -1.18
C LEU A 53 -4.39 6.98 -2.21
N VAL A 54 -3.31 7.31 -2.93
CA VAL A 54 -3.32 8.32 -4.00
C VAL A 54 -4.28 7.93 -5.14
N LEU A 55 -4.30 6.65 -5.54
CA LEU A 55 -5.24 6.15 -6.54
C LEU A 55 -6.70 6.26 -6.06
N CYS A 56 -6.97 6.04 -4.77
CA CYS A 56 -8.30 6.26 -4.20
C CYS A 56 -8.69 7.74 -4.27
N LEU A 57 -7.76 8.65 -3.94
CA LEU A 57 -7.99 10.09 -4.03
C LEU A 57 -8.29 10.54 -5.45
N ASP A 58 -7.58 10.00 -6.45
CA ASP A 58 -7.85 10.29 -7.86
C ASP A 58 -9.29 9.95 -8.25
N ARG A 59 -9.78 8.77 -7.86
CA ARG A 59 -11.17 8.37 -8.10
C ARG A 59 -12.17 9.29 -7.38
N MET A 60 -11.87 9.67 -6.15
CA MET A 60 -12.73 10.57 -5.37
C MET A 60 -12.78 11.98 -5.97
N ILE A 61 -11.66 12.49 -6.48
CA ILE A 61 -11.58 13.80 -7.16
C ILE A 61 -12.47 13.79 -8.40
N THR A 62 -12.39 12.73 -9.21
CA THR A 62 -13.24 12.58 -10.40
C THR A 62 -14.72 12.52 -10.05
N ALA A 63 -15.07 11.85 -8.94
CA ALA A 63 -16.46 11.69 -8.50
C ALA A 63 -17.01 12.89 -7.68
N ALA A 64 -16.16 13.84 -7.27
CA ALA A 64 -16.58 14.94 -6.41
C ALA A 64 -17.45 15.96 -7.16
N THR A 65 -18.54 16.39 -6.53
CA THR A 65 -19.55 17.27 -7.11
C THR A 65 -19.27 18.76 -6.90
N THR A 66 -18.50 19.12 -5.87
CA THR A 66 -18.18 20.52 -5.55
C THR A 66 -16.70 20.79 -5.70
N GLU A 67 -16.37 22.02 -6.13
CA GLU A 67 -14.99 22.45 -6.32
C GLU A 67 -14.21 22.49 -5.01
N GLU A 68 -14.89 22.87 -3.91
CA GLU A 68 -14.31 22.85 -2.56
C GLU A 68 -13.79 21.44 -2.18
N ILE A 69 -14.59 20.40 -2.43
CA ILE A 69 -14.18 19.02 -2.12
C ILE A 69 -13.02 18.60 -3.04
N LYS A 70 -13.05 18.97 -4.32
CA LYS A 70 -11.96 18.67 -5.26
C LYS A 70 -10.65 19.30 -4.80
N LEU A 71 -10.66 20.59 -4.45
CA LEU A 71 -9.49 21.31 -3.95
C LEU A 71 -8.95 20.67 -2.67
N TRP A 72 -9.82 20.33 -1.72
CA TRP A 72 -9.43 19.65 -0.48
C TRP A 72 -8.78 18.29 -0.76
N LEU A 73 -9.37 17.46 -1.63
CA LEU A 73 -8.80 16.17 -2.02
C LEU A 73 -7.47 16.31 -2.79
N HIS A 74 -7.35 17.32 -3.65
CA HIS A 74 -6.12 17.63 -4.35
C HIS A 74 -4.98 18.02 -3.40
N GLY A 75 -5.28 18.81 -2.36
CA GLY A 75 -4.31 19.14 -1.31
C GLY A 75 -3.74 17.88 -0.65
N TRP A 76 -4.62 17.02 -0.15
CA TRP A 76 -4.22 15.74 0.45
C TRP A 76 -3.48 14.82 -0.51
N LYS A 77 -3.88 14.77 -1.78
CA LYS A 77 -3.16 14.00 -2.80
C LYS A 77 -1.71 14.48 -2.94
N GLN A 78 -1.47 15.79 -2.91
CA GLN A 78 -0.12 16.33 -3.00
C GLN A 78 0.70 16.04 -1.75
N GLU A 79 0.09 16.18 -0.57
CA GLU A 79 0.74 15.83 0.71
C GLU A 79 1.16 14.37 0.75
N PHE A 80 0.28 13.44 0.35
CA PHE A 80 0.65 12.02 0.32
C PHE A 80 1.64 11.68 -0.78
N LYS A 81 1.62 12.36 -1.94
CA LYS A 81 2.64 12.14 -2.99
C LYS A 81 4.02 12.64 -2.60
N ASN A 82 4.09 13.77 -1.87
CA ASN A 82 5.33 14.47 -1.57
C ASN A 82 5.42 14.79 -0.06
N PRO A 83 5.50 13.79 0.83
CA PRO A 83 5.45 14.02 2.27
C PRO A 83 6.60 14.91 2.78
N GLU A 84 7.79 14.79 2.18
CA GLU A 84 8.96 15.61 2.51
C GLU A 84 8.72 17.11 2.26
N LYS A 85 8.00 17.44 1.18
CA LYS A 85 7.66 18.83 0.84
C LYS A 85 6.55 19.40 1.73
N ALA A 86 5.75 18.52 2.33
CA ALA A 86 4.64 18.88 3.20
C ALA A 86 5.05 19.04 4.68
N GLY A 87 6.30 18.78 5.03
CA GLY A 87 6.75 18.77 6.44
C GLY A 87 6.05 17.71 7.29
N LEU A 88 5.44 16.71 6.64
CA LEU A 88 4.79 15.59 7.30
C LEU A 88 5.82 14.51 7.60
N ASP A 89 5.57 13.78 8.68
CA ASP A 89 6.27 12.53 8.92
C ASP A 89 6.09 11.62 7.68
N PRO A 90 7.17 11.27 6.97
CA PRO A 90 7.10 10.45 5.77
C PRO A 90 6.55 9.04 6.02
N TYR A 91 6.38 8.63 7.28
CA TYR A 91 5.74 7.36 7.65
C TYR A 91 4.25 7.52 7.97
N ASN A 92 3.75 8.75 8.09
CA ASN A 92 2.38 9.03 8.54
C ASN A 92 1.41 9.31 7.39
N ILE A 93 0.83 8.24 6.84
CA ILE A 93 -0.32 8.32 5.92
C ILE A 93 -1.68 8.31 6.66
N TYR A 94 -1.67 8.48 7.98
CA TYR A 94 -2.82 8.29 8.87
C TYR A 94 -3.28 9.59 9.55
N ALA A 95 -2.97 10.74 8.94
CA ALA A 95 -3.33 12.06 9.45
C ALA A 95 -4.84 12.16 9.78
N ARG A 96 -5.14 12.51 11.04
CA ARG A 96 -6.52 12.58 11.55
C ARG A 96 -7.39 13.58 10.79
N ALA A 97 -6.78 14.70 10.37
CA ALA A 97 -7.44 15.75 9.59
C ALA A 97 -7.97 15.24 8.23
N PHE A 98 -7.34 14.21 7.66
CA PHE A 98 -7.82 13.53 6.47
C PHE A 98 -8.85 12.46 6.81
N TRP A 99 -8.48 11.52 7.69
CA TRP A 99 -9.28 10.31 7.92
C TRP A 99 -10.58 10.54 8.68
N GLY A 100 -10.67 11.59 9.50
CA GLY A 100 -11.90 11.98 10.19
C GLY A 100 -13.04 12.26 9.22
N PRO A 101 -12.90 13.26 8.33
CA PRO A 101 -13.89 13.57 7.30
C PRO A 101 -14.18 12.42 6.33
N ILE A 102 -13.18 11.62 5.98
CA ILE A 102 -13.38 10.46 5.08
C ILE A 102 -14.27 9.39 5.74
N LYS A 103 -14.08 9.15 7.04
CA LYS A 103 -14.89 8.19 7.79
C LYS A 103 -16.35 8.63 7.89
N THR A 104 -16.63 9.91 8.13
CA THR A 104 -18.00 10.43 8.20
C THR A 104 -18.74 10.33 6.87
N LYS A 105 -18.00 10.38 5.74
CA LYS A 105 -18.51 10.16 4.39
C LYS A 105 -18.57 8.68 3.97
N GLY A 106 -18.45 7.74 4.92
CA GLY A 106 -18.53 6.31 4.64
C GLY A 106 -17.45 5.80 3.68
N TYR A 107 -16.26 6.41 3.71
CA TYR A 107 -15.12 6.05 2.84
C TYR A 107 -15.43 6.13 1.33
N ALA A 108 -16.39 6.98 0.94
CA ALA A 108 -16.83 7.09 -0.45
C ALA A 108 -17.22 5.72 -1.06
N GLN A 109 -17.72 4.79 -0.23
CA GLN A 109 -18.07 3.41 -0.62
C GLN A 109 -16.91 2.60 -1.23
N SER A 110 -15.66 3.03 -1.04
CA SER A 110 -14.47 2.35 -1.56
C SER A 110 -13.90 1.35 -0.55
N GLU A 111 -13.96 0.06 -0.89
CA GLU A 111 -13.32 -0.99 -0.09
C GLU A 111 -11.79 -0.85 -0.07
N LEU A 112 -11.19 -0.40 -1.18
CA LEU A 112 -9.75 -0.14 -1.22
C LEU A 112 -9.36 1.00 -0.27
N LEU A 113 -10.17 2.06 -0.19
CA LEU A 113 -9.92 3.17 0.74
C LEU A 113 -10.05 2.72 2.20
N LYS A 114 -10.99 1.80 2.50
CA LYS A 114 -11.09 1.17 3.83
C LYS A 114 -9.82 0.40 4.18
N LEU A 115 -9.22 -0.33 3.23
CA LEU A 115 -7.96 -1.04 3.45
C LEU A 115 -6.77 -0.09 3.69
N CYS A 116 -6.82 1.14 3.19
CA CYS A 116 -5.78 2.14 3.43
C CYS A 116 -5.79 2.74 4.85
N ARG A 117 -6.74 2.39 5.73
CA ARG A 117 -6.83 2.93 7.09
C ARG A 117 -5.79 2.30 8.03
N GLU A 118 -5.46 3.00 9.13
CA GLU A 118 -4.45 2.53 10.09
C GLU A 118 -4.77 1.16 10.68
N SER A 119 -6.03 0.89 11.01
CA SER A 119 -6.44 -0.40 11.57
C SER A 119 -6.36 -1.57 10.58
N GLU A 120 -6.24 -1.32 9.27
CA GLU A 120 -6.02 -2.37 8.25
C GLU A 120 -4.56 -2.39 7.77
N ARG A 121 -3.65 -1.63 8.39
CA ARG A 121 -2.28 -1.47 7.93
C ARG A 121 -1.59 -2.80 7.64
N GLN A 122 -1.63 -3.73 8.60
CA GLN A 122 -1.01 -5.05 8.44
C GLN A 122 -1.65 -5.88 7.32
N LYS A 123 -2.98 -5.80 7.21
CA LYS A 123 -3.70 -6.53 6.17
C LYS A 123 -3.32 -6.02 4.79
N LEU A 124 -3.32 -4.71 4.59
CA LEU A 124 -2.92 -4.11 3.31
C LEU A 124 -1.44 -4.37 3.00
N ALA A 125 -0.54 -4.27 3.99
CA ALA A 125 0.87 -4.60 3.81
C ALA A 125 1.05 -6.04 3.31
N ARG A 126 0.36 -7.01 3.92
CA ARG A 126 0.39 -8.41 3.47
C ARG A 126 -0.18 -8.60 2.07
N ILE A 127 -1.29 -7.94 1.73
CA ILE A 127 -1.87 -7.99 0.38
C ILE A 127 -0.87 -7.45 -0.66
N VAL A 128 -0.27 -6.29 -0.40
CA VAL A 128 0.75 -5.68 -1.28
C VAL A 128 1.93 -6.63 -1.47
N LEU A 129 2.42 -7.21 -0.38
CA LEU A 129 3.55 -8.13 -0.38
C LEU A 129 3.26 -9.40 -1.20
N ILE A 130 2.13 -10.05 -0.94
CA ILE A 130 1.69 -11.25 -1.67
C ILE A 130 1.49 -10.94 -3.15
N THR A 131 0.90 -9.78 -3.47
CA THR A 131 0.70 -9.34 -4.87
C THR A 131 2.04 -9.13 -5.59
N HIS A 132 3.08 -8.67 -4.89
CA HIS A 132 4.42 -8.56 -5.45
C HIS A 132 5.07 -9.93 -5.65
N ILE A 133 5.04 -10.79 -4.64
CA ILE A 133 5.72 -12.09 -4.64
C ILE A 133 5.11 -13.03 -5.65
N TYR A 134 3.79 -13.16 -5.65
CA TYR A 134 3.04 -14.06 -6.54
C TYR A 134 2.50 -13.35 -7.79
N GLY A 135 3.04 -12.16 -8.12
CA GLY A 135 2.48 -11.32 -9.17
C GLY A 135 2.50 -11.96 -10.56
N ALA A 136 3.44 -12.87 -10.83
CA ALA A 136 3.49 -13.61 -12.09
C ALA A 136 2.40 -14.69 -12.13
N GLU A 137 2.26 -15.45 -11.05
CA GLU A 137 1.27 -16.52 -10.88
C GLU A 137 -0.16 -15.96 -10.87
N LEU A 138 -0.38 -14.85 -10.18
CA LEU A 138 -1.66 -14.16 -10.16
C LEU A 138 -2.11 -13.72 -11.57
N LYS A 139 -1.17 -13.44 -12.47
CA LYS A 139 -1.46 -13.10 -13.87
C LYS A 139 -1.71 -14.33 -14.75
N THR A 140 -1.21 -15.51 -14.37
CA THR A 140 -1.41 -16.75 -15.13
C THR A 140 -2.65 -17.50 -14.71
N LEU A 141 -3.29 -17.16 -13.58
CA LEU A 141 -4.60 -17.66 -13.18
C LEU A 141 -5.64 -17.35 -14.28
N PRO A 142 -6.15 -18.36 -15.02
CA PRO A 142 -7.20 -18.13 -16.01
C PRO A 142 -8.53 -17.97 -15.27
N GLY A 143 -9.14 -16.78 -15.35
CA GLY A 143 -10.51 -16.56 -14.87
C GLY A 143 -10.81 -15.19 -14.30
N GLN A 144 -10.80 -14.14 -15.14
CA GLN A 144 -11.77 -13.03 -15.10
C GLN A 144 -11.69 -12.14 -16.34
N THR A 145 -11.60 -12.73 -17.53
CA THR A 145 -12.16 -12.14 -18.75
C THR A 145 -13.67 -12.45 -18.79
N GLY A 146 -14.41 -11.88 -17.84
CA GLY A 146 -15.87 -11.73 -17.89
C GLY A 146 -16.18 -10.23 -17.93
N PRO A 147 -17.26 -9.79 -18.60
CA PRO A 147 -17.37 -8.43 -19.14
C PRO A 147 -17.36 -7.38 -18.03
N LEU A 148 -16.24 -6.70 -17.87
CA LEU A 148 -16.17 -5.48 -17.08
C LEU A 148 -16.66 -4.32 -17.97
N LEU A 149 -17.88 -3.88 -17.69
CA LEU A 149 -18.38 -2.51 -17.84
C LEU A 149 -18.41 -1.95 -19.28
N THR A 150 -19.40 -2.38 -20.04
CA THR A 150 -20.10 -1.50 -20.99
C THR A 150 -21.58 -1.48 -20.62
N THR A 151 -21.96 -0.49 -19.81
CA THR A 151 -23.17 0.37 -19.83
C THR A 151 -23.26 1.11 -18.51
#